data_AF-A0A522W1X0-F1
#
_entry.id   AF-A0A522W1X0-F1
#
_cell.length_a   1.000
_cell.length_b   1.000
_cell.length_c   1.000
_cell.angle_alpha   90.00
_cell.angle_beta   90.00
_cell.angle_gamma   90.00
#
_symmetry.space_group_name_H-M   'P 1'
#
loop_
_entity.id
_entity.type
_entity.pdbx_description
1 polymer ?
#
loop_
_entity_poly.entity_id
_entity_poly.type
_entity_poly.pdbx_seq_one_letter_code
_entity_poly.pdbx_strand_id
1 'polypeptide(L)'
;DSGRRSRRYLVGGAALCGFGQPLELQDAAELALDDRFMQGRVTLHIDPPARVSAQPCYTVSQSEDGLERIMQSATLRLAWPIDRDQAAIGVSLRIEVDGASPGEALRQPGTP
;
A
#
# COMPACT_ATOMS: atom_id res chain seq x y z
N ASP A 1 6.31 17.60 -14.19
CA ASP A 1 5.99 17.60 -12.75
C ASP A 1 5.35 16.27 -12.30
N SER A 2 5.90 15.12 -12.74
CA SER A 2 5.26 13.80 -12.63
C SER A 2 5.58 13.02 -11.34
N GLY A 3 6.43 13.57 -10.46
CA GLY A 3 6.91 12.88 -9.26
C GLY A 3 6.02 13.03 -8.02
N ARG A 4 5.05 13.95 -8.03
CA ARG A 4 4.35 14.40 -6.81
C ARG A 4 3.08 13.60 -6.46
N ARG A 5 2.63 12.68 -7.33
CA ARG A 5 1.36 11.92 -7.17
C ARG A 5 1.50 10.42 -7.45
N SER A 6 2.63 9.83 -7.10
CA SER A 6 2.89 8.42 -7.43
C SER A 6 2.49 7.49 -6.28
N ARG A 7 1.61 6.53 -6.58
CA ARG A 7 1.32 5.37 -5.72
C ARG A 7 2.32 4.27 -6.01
N ARG A 8 3.08 3.82 -5.01
CA ARG A 8 4.24 2.94 -5.23
C ARG A 8 4.36 1.85 -4.19
N TYR A 9 4.81 0.68 -4.63
CA TYR A 9 5.32 -0.35 -3.75
C TYR A 9 6.79 -0.06 -3.43
N LEU A 10 7.16 -0.13 -2.15
CA LEU A 10 8.51 0.11 -1.66
C LEU A 10 9.00 -1.09 -0.84
N VAL A 11 10.30 -1.37 -0.92
CA VAL A 11 11.02 -2.28 -0.03
C VAL A 11 12.28 -1.57 0.45
N GLY A 12 12.51 -1.50 1.76
CA GLY A 12 13.66 -0.77 2.33
C GLY A 12 13.72 0.71 1.89
N GLY A 13 12.56 1.32 1.61
CA GLY A 13 12.44 2.69 1.11
C GLY A 13 12.66 2.87 -0.40
N ALA A 14 13.11 1.85 -1.13
CA ALA A 14 13.30 1.92 -2.59
C ALA A 14 12.00 1.56 -3.32
N ALA A 15 11.63 2.38 -4.31
CA ALA A 15 10.44 2.12 -5.13
C ALA A 15 10.68 1.02 -6.16
N LEU A 16 9.77 0.03 -6.19
CA LEU A 16 9.83 -1.08 -7.13
C LEU A 16 9.00 -0.79 -8.39
N CYS A 17 7.71 -0.52 -8.22
CA CYS A 17 6.78 -0.16 -9.29
C CYS A 17 5.55 0.56 -8.73
N GLY A 18 4.66 1.04 -9.62
CA GLY A 18 3.41 1.68 -9.24
C GLY A 18 2.27 0.69 -8.95
N PHE A 19 1.23 1.11 -8.22
CA PHE A 19 0.07 0.24 -7.92
C PHE A 19 -0.66 -0.27 -9.16
N GLY A 20 -0.60 0.46 -10.27
CA GLY A 20 -1.16 0.05 -11.56
C GLY A 20 -0.39 -1.05 -12.29
N GLN A 21 0.73 -1.52 -11.72
CA GLN A 21 1.60 -2.54 -12.28
C GLN A 21 1.62 -3.78 -11.37
N PRO A 22 1.66 -5.00 -11.94
CA PRO A 22 1.92 -6.20 -11.17
C PRO A 22 3.26 -6.14 -10.41
N LEU A 23 3.32 -6.80 -9.26
CA LEU A 23 4.53 -7.00 -8.47
C LEU A 23 4.65 -8.48 -8.09
N GLU A 24 5.87 -9.02 -8.10
CA GLU A 24 6.20 -10.36 -7.63
C GLU A 24 7.50 -10.29 -6.81
N LEU A 25 7.46 -10.77 -5.57
CA LEU A 25 8.59 -10.89 -4.65
C LEU A 25 8.65 -12.32 -4.14
N GLN A 26 9.86 -12.89 -4.06
CA GLN A 26 10.05 -14.30 -3.70
C GLN A 26 10.17 -14.51 -2.18
N ASP A 27 10.77 -13.55 -1.48
CA ASP A 27 11.19 -13.67 -0.08
C ASP A 27 11.11 -12.31 0.61
N ALA A 28 9.89 -11.84 0.86
CA ALA A 28 9.63 -10.52 1.40
C ALA A 28 9.22 -10.60 2.87
N ALA A 29 10.01 -9.97 3.74
CA ALA A 29 9.70 -9.74 5.15
C ALA A 29 8.93 -8.41 5.36
N GLU A 30 9.02 -7.49 4.40
CA GLU A 30 8.38 -6.19 4.46
C GLU A 30 7.90 -5.76 3.07
N LEU A 31 6.74 -5.12 3.01
CA LEU A 31 6.27 -4.39 1.82
C LEU A 31 5.55 -3.13 2.25
N ALA A 32 5.99 -1.97 1.76
CA ALA A 32 5.32 -0.70 1.98
C ALA A 32 4.54 -0.27 0.73
N LEU A 33 3.30 0.16 0.94
CA LEU A 33 2.40 0.76 -0.04
C LEU A 33 2.32 2.25 0.27
N ASP A 34 2.97 3.06 -0.56
CA ASP A 34 3.13 4.50 -0.39
C ASP A 34 2.19 5.23 -1.35
N ASP A 35 1.14 5.87 -0.84
CA ASP A 35 0.20 6.66 -1.63
C ASP A 35 0.36 8.15 -1.28
N ARG A 36 1.10 8.87 -2.12
CA ARG A 36 1.33 10.31 -1.96
C ARG A 36 0.12 11.18 -2.28
N PHE A 37 -0.88 10.63 -2.97
CA PHE A 37 -2.15 11.33 -3.14
C PHE A 37 -2.97 11.27 -1.84
N MET A 38 -2.97 10.12 -1.16
CA MET A 38 -3.59 9.97 0.17
C MET A 38 -2.73 10.53 1.32
N GLN A 39 -1.47 10.89 1.04
CA GLN A 39 -0.50 11.33 2.06
C GLN A 39 -0.39 10.29 3.17
N GLY A 40 -0.28 9.02 2.78
CA GLY A 40 -0.27 7.93 3.74
C GLY A 40 0.50 6.72 3.23
N ARG A 41 0.80 5.84 4.17
CA ARG A 41 1.54 4.62 3.95
C ARG A 41 0.91 3.46 4.69
N VAL A 42 0.87 2.32 4.04
CA VAL A 42 0.59 1.03 4.68
C VAL A 42 1.85 0.19 4.61
N THR A 43 2.35 -0.29 5.74
CA THR A 43 3.51 -1.18 5.78
C THR A 43 3.08 -2.55 6.31
N LEU A 44 3.32 -3.58 5.52
CA LEU A 44 3.19 -4.98 5.93
C LEU A 44 4.52 -5.46 6.50
N HIS A 45 4.48 -6.04 7.69
CA HIS A 45 5.55 -6.87 8.24
C HIS A 45 5.10 -8.32 8.19
N ILE A 46 5.96 -9.19 7.69
CA ILE A 46 5.66 -10.54 7.24
C ILE A 46 6.72 -11.48 7.86
N ASP A 47 6.30 -12.32 8.80
CA ASP A 47 7.20 -13.23 9.52
C ASP A 47 6.57 -14.62 9.66
N PRO A 48 7.17 -15.68 9.10
CA PRO A 48 8.40 -15.69 8.29
C PRO A 48 8.21 -14.92 6.96
N PRO A 49 9.29 -14.56 6.25
CA PRO A 49 9.20 -13.98 4.91
C PRO A 49 8.35 -14.80 3.95
N ALA A 50 7.63 -14.13 3.04
CA ALA A 50 6.70 -14.77 2.12
C ALA A 50 7.02 -14.47 0.66
N ARG A 51 6.49 -15.31 -0.23
CA ARG A 51 6.24 -14.90 -1.60
C ARG A 51 5.09 -13.90 -1.60
N VAL A 52 5.30 -12.72 -2.14
CA VAL A 52 4.29 -11.65 -2.21
C VAL A 52 4.03 -11.30 -3.66
N SER A 53 2.77 -11.32 -4.06
CA SER A 53 2.34 -10.76 -5.35
C SER A 53 1.32 -9.66 -5.19
N ALA A 54 1.37 -8.67 -6.07
CA ALA A 54 0.39 -7.60 -6.15
C ALA A 54 -0.22 -7.53 -7.56
N GLN A 55 -1.54 -7.35 -7.64
CA GLN A 55 -2.25 -7.18 -8.89
C GLN A 55 -3.21 -5.98 -8.82
N PRO A 56 -3.20 -5.07 -9.81
CA PRO A 56 -4.15 -3.97 -9.85
C PRO A 56 -5.56 -4.45 -10.19
N CYS A 57 -6.55 -3.90 -9.50
CA CYS A 57 -7.96 -4.06 -9.82
C CYS A 57 -8.43 -2.84 -10.62
N TYR A 58 -8.82 -3.07 -11.87
CA TYR A 58 -9.36 -2.03 -12.75
C TYR A 58 -10.86 -2.21 -12.94
N THR A 59 -11.57 -1.09 -13.01
CA THR A 59 -12.91 -1.02 -13.58
C THR A 59 -12.87 -0.23 -14.88
N VAL A 60 -13.87 -0.48 -15.74
CA VAL A 60 -14.10 0.33 -16.94
C VAL A 60 -15.27 1.26 -16.64
N SER A 61 -15.09 2.54 -16.89
CA SER A 61 -16.13 3.57 -16.76
C SER A 61 -16.41 4.20 -18.11
N GLN A 62 -17.65 4.60 -18.36
CA GLN A 62 -18.01 5.40 -19.54
C GLN A 62 -18.09 6.87 -19.15
N SER A 63 -17.41 7.71 -19.91
CA SER A 63 -17.44 9.18 -19.82
C SER A 63 -17.92 9.78 -21.14
N GLU A 64 -18.09 11.10 -21.19
CA GLU A 64 -18.39 11.85 -22.41
C GLU A 64 -17.28 11.70 -23.47
N ASP A 65 -16.02 11.51 -23.03
CA ASP A 65 -14.84 11.30 -23.88
C ASP A 65 -14.58 9.81 -24.21
N GLY A 66 -15.52 8.93 -23.86
CA GLY A 66 -15.45 7.49 -24.13
C GLY A 66 -15.13 6.63 -22.92
N LEU A 67 -14.63 5.42 -23.16
CA LEU A 67 -14.34 4.43 -22.12
C LEU A 67 -12.98 4.69 -21.47
N GLU A 68 -12.98 4.74 -20.14
CA GLU A 68 -11.78 4.91 -19.32
C GLU A 68 -11.54 3.70 -18.42
N ARG A 69 -10.27 3.32 -18.25
CA ARG A 69 -9.85 2.32 -17.26
C ARG A 69 -9.40 3.02 -15.99
N ILE A 70 -10.06 2.72 -14.88
CA ILE A 70 -9.78 3.34 -13.58
C ILE A 70 -9.25 2.28 -12.63
N MET A 71 -8.07 2.52 -12.06
CA MET A 71 -7.52 1.67 -10.99
C MET A 71 -8.26 1.97 -9.69
N GLN A 72 -8.94 0.97 -9.15
CA GLN A 72 -9.74 1.10 -7.93
C GLN A 72 -8.96 0.69 -6.68
N SER A 73 -8.17 -0.38 -6.81
CA SER A 73 -7.41 -0.95 -5.72
C SER A 73 -6.28 -1.84 -6.24
N ALA A 74 -5.50 -2.39 -5.31
CA ALA A 74 -4.60 -3.50 -5.59
C ALA A 74 -4.90 -4.66 -4.64
N THR A 75 -4.78 -5.87 -5.15
CA THR A 75 -4.86 -7.10 -4.35
C THR A 75 -3.44 -7.58 -4.04
N LEU A 76 -3.15 -7.80 -2.76
CA LEU A 76 -1.93 -8.45 -2.31
C LEU A 76 -2.21 -9.90 -1.98
N ARG A 77 -1.32 -10.80 -2.42
CA ARG A 77 -1.33 -12.22 -2.04
C ARG A 77 0.00 -12.56 -1.39
N LEU A 78 -0.07 -13.05 -0.16
CA LEU A 78 1.08 -13.57 0.58
C LEU A 78 0.97 -15.10 0.57
N ALA A 79 2.08 -15.78 0.27
CA ALA A 79 2.12 -17.23 0.18
C ALA A 79 3.41 -17.78 0.80
N TRP A 80 3.24 -18.80 1.63
CA TRP A 80 4.33 -19.55 2.24
C TRP A 80 4.32 -20.99 1.72
N PRO A 81 5.48 -21.58 1.43
CA PRO A 81 5.56 -23.03 1.35
C PRO A 81 5.19 -23.62 2.71
N ILE A 82 4.42 -24.70 2.72
CA ILE A 82 4.11 -25.41 3.97
C ILE A 82 5.36 -26.20 4.36
N ASP A 83 5.98 -25.83 5.46
CA ASP A 83 7.08 -26.57 6.09
C ASP A 83 6.55 -27.25 7.37
N ARG A 84 7.00 -28.49 7.64
CA ARG A 84 6.62 -29.25 8.84
C ARG A 84 7.08 -28.56 10.12
N ASP A 85 8.15 -27.78 10.05
CA ASP A 85 8.74 -27.09 11.20
C ASP A 85 8.22 -25.64 11.34
N GLN A 86 7.33 -25.19 10.45
CA GLN A 86 6.73 -23.86 10.52
C GLN A 86 5.60 -23.82 11.56
N ALA A 87 5.91 -23.33 12.76
CA ALA A 87 4.95 -23.31 13.86
C ALA A 87 3.88 -22.19 13.75
N ALA A 88 4.20 -21.06 13.12
CA ALA A 88 3.30 -19.93 13.01
C ALA A 88 3.60 -19.06 11.78
N ILE A 89 2.57 -18.34 11.32
CA ILE A 89 2.68 -17.25 10.35
C ILE A 89 2.09 -15.99 11.00
N GLY A 90 2.87 -14.92 10.99
CA GLY A 90 2.49 -13.59 11.47
C GLY A 90 2.49 -12.59 10.33
N VAL A 91 1.41 -11.83 10.22
CA VAL A 91 1.35 -10.65 9.36
C VAL A 91 0.81 -9.50 10.20
N SER A 92 1.53 -8.39 10.21
CA SER A 92 1.05 -7.16 10.83
C SER A 92 1.04 -6.04 9.81
N LEU A 93 0.07 -5.14 9.99
CA LEU A 93 -0.16 -4.01 9.11
C LEU A 93 -0.07 -2.74 9.95
N ARG A 94 0.79 -1.82 9.53
CA ARG A 94 0.90 -0.47 10.10
C ARG A 94 0.38 0.53 9.09
N ILE A 95 -0.52 1.41 9.53
CA ILE A 95 -1.03 2.53 8.72
C ILE A 95 -0.46 3.81 9.30
N GLU A 96 0.13 4.64 8.44
CA GLU A 96 0.72 5.93 8.78
C GLU A 96 0.10 6.99 7.87
N VAL A 97 -0.19 8.16 8.44
CA VAL A 97 -0.64 9.34 7.70
C VAL A 97 0.45 10.39 7.84
N ASP A 98 0.91 10.94 6.72
CA ASP A 98 1.86 12.04 6.71
C ASP A 98 1.20 13.25 7.41
N GLY A 99 1.80 13.73 8.52
CA GLY A 99 1.35 14.96 9.19
C GLY A 99 0.43 14.81 10.40
N ALA A 100 0.21 13.61 10.96
CA ALA A 100 -0.37 13.51 12.30
C ALA A 100 0.64 13.97 13.36
N SER A 101 0.74 15.29 13.57
CA SER A 101 1.29 15.82 14.81
C SER A 101 0.32 15.45 15.94
N PRO A 102 0.74 14.72 16.99
CA PRO A 102 -0.10 14.56 18.16
C PRO A 102 -0.15 15.91 18.89
N GLY A 103 -1.11 16.78 18.54
CA GLY A 103 -1.19 18.12 19.15
C GLY A 103 -2.27 19.09 18.68
N GLU A 104 -2.94 18.91 17.54
CA GLU A 104 -3.98 19.85 17.07
C GLU A 104 -5.41 19.40 17.39
N ALA A 105 -5.60 18.71 18.52
CA ALA A 105 -6.92 18.54 19.12
C ALA A 105 -7.23 19.76 20.01
N LEU A 106 -8.27 20.50 19.61
CA LEU A 106 -9.04 21.48 20.40
C LEU A 106 -8.48 22.91 20.50
N ARG A 107 -8.68 23.72 19.44
CA ARG A 107 -9.05 25.12 19.64
C ARG A 107 -10.58 25.23 19.60
N GLN A 108 -11.18 25.42 20.78
CA GLN A 108 -12.58 25.83 20.89
C GLN A 108 -12.75 27.22 20.26
N PRO A 109 -13.81 27.47 19.47
CA PRO A 109 -14.15 28.84 19.11
C PRO A 109 -14.70 29.53 20.36
N GLY A 110 -13.94 30.51 20.87
CA GLY A 110 -14.46 31.48 21.82
C GLY A 110 -15.52 32.33 21.14
N THR A 111 -16.73 32.31 21.69
CA THR A 111 -17.77 33.31 21.40
C THR A 111 -17.48 34.55 22.27
N PRO A 112 -17.71 35.78 21.77
CA PRO A 112 -17.40 37.04 22.45
C PRO A 112 -18.08 37.21 23.82
#